data_AF-A0A645J9E1-F1
#
_entry.id   AF-A0A645J9E1-F1
#
_cell.length_a   1.000
_cell.length_b   1.000
_cell.length_c   1.000
_cell.angle_alpha   90.00
_cell.angle_beta   90.00
_cell.angle_gamma   90.00
#
_symmetry.space_group_name_H-M   'P 1'
#
loop_
_entity.id
_entity.type
_entity.pdbx_description
1 polymer ?
#
loop_
_entity_poly.entity_id
_entity_poly.type
_entity_poly.pdbx_seq_one_letter_code
_entity_poly.pdbx_strand_id
1 'polypeptide(L)'
;MDNVISPTLLSQMRAAWEAVNNGWNQWVLNYTQQRQLDLLRSIGFESPSWQDLARLLGMIAGAAALAGIAWSLWDKAHQDPWQRLMNQVRLQLKKRIGLDLPAHMPPRGMAEQVRAHSGGTSGEPLAQWLLQLEKARYAQHPEAALPQLQRDLHRIAWPATQAT
;
A
#
# COMPACT_ATOMS: atom_id res chain seq x y z
N MET A 1 36.50 -30.41 -17.46
CA MET A 1 35.81 -31.57 -18.06
C MET A 1 34.43 -31.07 -18.44
N ASP A 2 34.28 -30.67 -19.70
CA ASP A 2 33.06 -30.06 -20.23
C ASP A 2 31.93 -31.08 -20.22
N ASN A 3 30.83 -30.73 -19.55
CA ASN A 3 29.67 -31.58 -19.40
C ASN A 3 28.95 -31.61 -20.76
N VAL A 4 29.36 -32.52 -21.64
CA VAL A 4 28.71 -32.77 -22.93
C VAL A 4 27.31 -33.33 -22.69
N ILE A 5 26.35 -32.44 -22.50
CA ILE A 5 24.94 -32.78 -22.59
C ILE A 5 24.76 -33.35 -24.00
N SER A 6 24.49 -34.66 -24.08
CA SER A 6 24.42 -35.34 -25.38
C SER A 6 23.44 -34.60 -26.30
N PRO A 7 23.85 -34.26 -27.54
CA PRO A 7 23.04 -33.45 -28.46
C PRO A 7 21.66 -34.08 -28.72
N THR A 8 21.59 -35.41 -28.57
CA THR A 8 20.39 -36.22 -28.70
C THR A 8 19.38 -36.03 -27.56
N LEU A 9 19.82 -35.69 -26.34
CA LEU A 9 18.92 -35.43 -25.20
C LEU A 9 18.30 -34.05 -25.30
N LEU A 10 19.08 -33.05 -25.74
CA LEU A 10 18.60 -31.70 -26.02
C LEU A 10 17.61 -31.68 -27.18
N SER A 11 17.84 -32.48 -28.24
CA SER A 11 16.90 -32.57 -29.37
C SER A 11 15.59 -33.25 -28.98
N GLN A 12 15.62 -34.26 -28.10
CA GLN A 12 14.40 -34.91 -27.58
C GLN A 12 13.58 -33.98 -26.68
N MET A 13 14.22 -33.24 -25.77
CA MET A 13 13.52 -32.24 -24.95
C MET A 13 12.90 -31.13 -25.81
N ARG A 14 13.62 -30.70 -26.85
CA ARG A 14 13.13 -29.70 -27.80
C ARG A 14 11.94 -30.22 -28.60
N ALA A 15 12.00 -31.46 -29.10
CA ALA A 15 10.88 -32.08 -29.81
C ALA A 15 9.65 -32.24 -28.91
N ALA A 16 9.84 -32.62 -27.64
CA ALA A 16 8.76 -32.68 -26.66
C ALA A 16 8.16 -31.29 -26.40
N TRP A 17 9.00 -30.26 -26.27
CA TRP A 17 8.55 -28.88 -26.10
C TRP A 17 7.80 -28.36 -27.32
N GLU A 18 8.29 -28.64 -28.53
CA GLU A 18 7.64 -28.27 -29.79
C GLU A 18 6.30 -28.99 -29.95
N ALA A 19 6.18 -30.26 -29.54
CA ALA A 19 4.91 -30.99 -29.55
C ALA A 19 3.89 -30.38 -28.58
N VAL A 20 4.31 -30.00 -27.37
CA VAL A 20 3.47 -29.29 -26.39
C VAL A 20 3.06 -27.92 -26.93
N ASN A 21 4.01 -27.18 -27.49
CA ASN A 21 3.77 -25.86 -28.06
C ASN A 21 2.81 -25.93 -29.26
N ASN A 22 2.98 -26.93 -30.13
CA ASN A 22 2.08 -27.17 -31.26
C ASN A 22 0.68 -27.59 -30.78
N GLY A 23 0.59 -28.45 -29.76
CA GLY A 23 -0.68 -28.82 -29.14
C GLY A 23 -1.39 -27.63 -28.51
N TRP A 24 -0.66 -26.75 -27.83
CA TRP A 24 -1.18 -25.49 -27.29
C TRP A 24 -1.62 -24.54 -28.39
N ASN A 25 -0.81 -24.35 -29.43
CA ASN A 25 -1.14 -23.51 -30.59
C ASN A 25 -2.40 -24.01 -31.27
N GLN A 26 -2.50 -25.32 -31.49
CA GLN A 26 -3.65 -25.93 -32.14
C GLN A 26 -4.88 -25.92 -31.22
N TRP A 27 -4.71 -26.01 -29.90
CA TRP A 27 -5.77 -25.84 -28.92
C TRP A 27 -6.31 -24.40 -28.88
N VAL A 28 -5.43 -23.40 -28.94
CA VAL A 28 -5.79 -21.98 -29.02
C VAL A 28 -6.44 -21.65 -30.36
N LEU A 29 -5.84 -22.08 -31.48
CA LEU A 29 -6.28 -21.75 -32.83
C LEU A 29 -7.59 -22.47 -33.21
N ASN A 30 -7.78 -23.73 -32.78
CA ASN A 30 -9.03 -24.48 -32.97
C ASN A 30 -9.98 -24.38 -31.75
N TYR A 31 -9.88 -23.31 -30.96
CA TYR A 31 -10.80 -23.10 -29.86
C TYR A 31 -12.19 -22.74 -30.38
N THR A 32 -13.03 -23.76 -30.52
CA THR A 32 -14.38 -23.67 -31.10
C THR A 32 -15.43 -23.27 -30.05
N GLN A 33 -16.51 -22.64 -30.52
CA GLN A 33 -17.63 -22.19 -29.69
C GLN A 33 -18.25 -23.32 -28.85
N GLN A 34 -18.21 -24.58 -29.32
CA GLN A 34 -18.64 -25.77 -28.58
C GLN A 34 -17.81 -26.03 -27.32
N ARG A 35 -16.48 -25.85 -27.36
CA ARG A 35 -15.61 -26.04 -26.18
C ARG A 35 -15.83 -24.96 -25.11
N GLN A 36 -16.21 -23.75 -25.52
CA GLN A 36 -16.59 -22.67 -24.58
C GLN A 36 -17.87 -23.03 -23.81
N LEU A 37 -18.83 -23.66 -24.49
CA LEU A 37 -20.10 -24.08 -23.89
C LEU A 37 -19.93 -25.32 -22.99
N ASP A 38 -19.03 -26.25 -23.36
CA ASP A 38 -18.74 -27.44 -22.55
C ASP A 38 -18.03 -27.11 -21.23
N LEU A 39 -17.21 -26.06 -21.17
CA LEU A 39 -16.62 -25.56 -19.92
C LEU A 39 -17.67 -24.98 -18.96
N LEU A 40 -18.67 -24.27 -19.49
CA LEU A 40 -19.79 -23.79 -18.67
C LEU A 40 -20.66 -24.97 -18.17
N ARG A 41 -20.80 -26.01 -19.00
CA ARG A 41 -21.53 -27.23 -18.64
C ARG A 41 -20.80 -28.05 -17.56
N SER A 42 -19.47 -28.11 -17.58
CA SER A 42 -18.69 -28.81 -16.55
C SER A 42 -18.67 -28.10 -15.18
N ILE A 43 -19.03 -26.81 -15.15
CA ILE A 43 -19.18 -26.02 -13.92
C ILE A 43 -20.64 -26.06 -13.39
N GLY A 44 -21.59 -26.61 -14.16
CA GLY A 44 -22.96 -26.91 -13.69
C GLY A 44 -24.10 -26.07 -14.29
N PHE A 45 -23.88 -25.36 -15.41
CA PHE A 45 -24.96 -24.62 -16.08
C PHE A 45 -25.70 -25.50 -17.10
N GLU A 46 -27.01 -25.70 -16.91
CA GLU A 46 -27.87 -26.57 -17.76
C GLU A 46 -28.10 -26.01 -19.18
N SER A 47 -28.05 -24.70 -19.36
CA SER A 47 -28.21 -24.03 -20.67
C SER A 47 -27.13 -22.96 -20.89
N PRO A 48 -25.90 -23.35 -21.27
CA PRO A 48 -24.81 -22.41 -21.39
C PRO A 48 -25.02 -21.46 -22.58
N SER A 49 -24.83 -20.16 -22.36
CA SER A 49 -24.82 -19.14 -23.41
C SER A 49 -23.49 -18.39 -23.42
N TRP A 50 -23.08 -17.86 -24.58
CA TRP A 50 -21.86 -17.04 -24.68
C TRP A 50 -21.94 -15.77 -23.81
N GLN A 51 -23.16 -15.32 -23.50
CA GLN A 51 -23.41 -14.19 -22.60
C GLN A 51 -23.01 -14.53 -21.15
N ASP A 52 -23.16 -15.78 -20.72
CA ASP A 52 -22.79 -16.20 -19.36
C ASP A 52 -21.27 -16.30 -19.20
N LEU A 53 -20.56 -16.67 -20.28
CA LEU A 53 -19.09 -16.60 -20.31
C LEU A 53 -18.61 -15.16 -20.18
N ALA A 54 -19.21 -14.24 -20.94
CA ALA A 54 -18.88 -12.82 -20.87
C ALA A 54 -19.20 -12.22 -19.48
N ARG A 55 -20.32 -12.61 -18.86
CA ARG A 55 -20.67 -12.22 -17.49
C ARG A 55 -19.68 -12.76 -16.46
N LEU A 56 -19.30 -14.03 -16.55
CA LEU A 56 -18.34 -14.63 -15.64
C LEU A 56 -16.97 -13.94 -15.73
N LEU A 57 -16.48 -13.69 -16.95
CA LEU A 57 -15.25 -12.94 -17.18
C LEU A 57 -15.36 -11.50 -16.64
N GLY A 58 -16.50 -10.84 -16.85
CA GLY A 58 -16.78 -9.53 -16.29
C GLY A 58 -16.77 -9.52 -14.76
N MET A 59 -17.36 -10.54 -14.12
CA MET A 59 -17.33 -10.69 -12.66
C MET A 59 -15.92 -10.93 -12.14
N ILE A 60 -15.13 -11.79 -12.79
CA ILE A 60 -13.74 -12.06 -12.39
C ILE A 60 -12.88 -10.81 -12.57
N ALA A 61 -12.99 -10.12 -13.71
CA ALA A 61 -12.28 -8.88 -13.97
C ALA A 61 -12.67 -7.78 -12.99
N GLY A 62 -13.97 -7.64 -12.71
CA GLY A 62 -14.49 -6.72 -11.70
C GLY A 62 -13.98 -7.04 -10.30
N ALA A 63 -14.00 -8.31 -9.89
CA ALA A 63 -13.48 -8.75 -8.61
C ALA A 63 -11.97 -8.51 -8.48
N ALA A 64 -11.19 -8.78 -9.54
CA ALA A 64 -9.76 -8.51 -9.57
C ALA A 64 -9.47 -7.00 -9.47
N ALA A 65 -10.24 -6.17 -10.17
CA ALA A 65 -10.12 -4.72 -10.08
C ALA A 65 -10.46 -4.22 -8.66
N LEU A 66 -11.54 -4.71 -8.05
CA LEU A 66 -11.93 -4.37 -6.69
C LEU A 66 -10.88 -4.83 -5.67
N ALA A 67 -10.31 -6.02 -5.84
CA ALA A 67 -9.22 -6.51 -5.00
C ALA A 67 -7.97 -5.63 -5.13
N GLY A 68 -7.62 -5.19 -6.35
CA GLY A 68 -6.52 -4.26 -6.59
C GLY A 68 -6.75 -2.89 -5.95
N ILE A 69 -7.98 -2.36 -6.04
CA ILE A 69 -8.38 -1.11 -5.36
C ILE A 69 -8.28 -1.28 -3.85
N ALA A 70 -8.84 -2.37 -3.30
CA ALA A 70 -8.78 -2.66 -1.87
C ALA A 70 -7.32 -2.78 -1.37
N TRP A 71 -6.47 -3.46 -2.14
CA TRP A 71 -5.04 -3.59 -1.84
C TRP A 71 -4.33 -2.23 -1.85
N SER A 72 -4.58 -1.40 -2.87
CA SER A 72 -3.98 -0.06 -2.96
C SER A 72 -4.43 0.85 -1.81
N LEU A 73 -5.70 0.77 -1.41
CA LEU A 73 -6.22 1.51 -0.27
C LEU A 73 -5.64 0.99 1.06
N TRP A 74 -5.49 -0.33 1.21
CA TRP A 74 -4.86 -0.93 2.38
C TRP A 74 -3.40 -0.49 2.52
N ASP A 75 -2.63 -0.54 1.42
CA ASP A 75 -1.22 -0.16 1.41
C ASP A 75 -1.04 1.32 1.77
N LYS A 76 -1.84 2.21 1.18
CA LYS A 76 -1.86 3.64 1.56
C LYS A 76 -2.24 3.84 3.03
N ALA A 77 -3.27 3.14 3.53
CA ALA A 77 -3.69 3.25 4.92
C ALA A 77 -2.64 2.75 5.92
N HIS A 78 -1.86 1.72 5.55
CA HIS A 78 -0.71 1.23 6.32
C HIS A 78 0.46 2.24 6.31
N GLN A 79 0.64 2.99 5.22
CA GLN A 79 1.71 3.98 5.08
C GLN A 79 1.39 5.35 5.70
N ASP A 80 0.11 5.70 5.89
CA ASP A 80 -0.32 7.02 6.39
C ASP A 80 -0.57 7.20 7.92
N PRO A 81 -0.16 6.33 8.88
CA PRO A 81 -0.33 6.64 10.31
C PRO A 81 0.46 7.89 10.75
N TRP A 82 1.58 8.21 10.09
CA TRP A 82 2.37 9.41 10.33
C TRP A 82 1.64 10.70 9.98
N GLN A 83 0.98 10.74 8.81
CA GLN A 83 0.25 11.93 8.36
C GLN A 83 -0.95 12.22 9.27
N ARG A 84 -1.65 11.16 9.72
CA ARG A 84 -2.76 11.28 10.67
C ARG A 84 -2.30 11.88 11.98
N LEU A 85 -1.20 11.38 12.56
CA LEU A 85 -0.63 11.91 13.80
C LEU A 85 -0.21 13.39 13.63
N MET A 86 0.44 13.73 12.52
CA MET A 86 0.86 15.10 12.23
C MET A 86 -0.32 16.08 12.11
N ASN A 87 -1.38 15.66 11.40
CA ASN A 87 -2.59 16.46 11.25
C ASN A 87 -3.31 16.66 12.59
N GLN A 88 -3.33 15.65 13.45
CA GLN A 88 -3.88 15.76 14.81
C GLN A 88 -3.10 16.79 15.64
N VAL A 89 -1.77 16.71 15.64
CA VAL A 89 -0.91 17.67 16.36
C VAL A 89 -1.15 19.09 15.86
N ARG A 90 -1.21 19.30 14.54
CA ARG A 90 -1.48 20.62 13.95
C ARG A 90 -2.84 21.17 14.39
N LEU A 91 -3.88 20.36 14.37
CA LEU A 91 -5.20 20.77 14.85
C LEU A 91 -5.19 21.10 16.35
N GLN A 92 -4.44 20.35 17.16
CA GLN A 92 -4.31 20.65 18.58
C GLN A 92 -3.50 21.93 18.85
N LEU A 93 -2.42 22.16 18.10
CA LEU A 93 -1.65 23.41 18.14
C LEU A 93 -2.54 24.62 17.82
N LYS A 94 -3.32 24.53 16.74
CA LYS A 94 -4.29 25.58 16.37
C LYS A 94 -5.34 25.79 17.46
N LYS A 95 -5.89 24.73 18.05
CA LYS A 95 -6.95 24.82 19.06
C LYS A 95 -6.47 25.32 20.42
N ARG A 96 -5.29 24.89 20.89
CA ARG A 96 -4.80 25.18 22.25
C ARG A 96 -3.94 26.44 22.32
N ILE A 97 -3.17 26.70 21.26
CA ILE A 97 -2.17 27.76 21.22
C ILE A 97 -2.57 28.86 20.22
N GLY A 98 -3.52 28.60 19.32
CA GLY A 98 -3.89 29.55 18.26
C GLY A 98 -2.86 29.62 17.12
N LEU A 99 -1.87 28.74 17.13
CA LEU A 99 -0.79 28.72 16.14
C LEU A 99 -1.26 28.00 14.87
N ASP A 100 -1.51 28.77 13.80
CA ASP A 100 -1.88 28.22 12.49
C ASP A 100 -0.61 27.88 11.69
N LEU A 101 -0.37 26.59 11.47
CA LEU A 101 0.84 26.09 10.80
C LEU A 101 0.49 25.55 9.41
N PRO A 102 1.27 25.88 8.36
CA PRO A 102 1.03 25.36 7.02
C PRO A 102 1.06 23.82 6.93
N ALA A 103 0.28 23.27 6.01
CA ALA A 103 0.18 21.82 5.82
C ALA A 103 1.52 21.16 5.40
N HIS A 104 2.38 21.91 4.72
CA HIS A 104 3.67 21.45 4.20
C HIS A 104 4.85 21.66 5.17
N MET A 105 4.62 22.30 6.32
CA MET A 105 5.70 22.63 7.24
C MET A 105 6.30 21.36 7.88
N PRO A 106 7.63 21.17 7.87
CA PRO A 106 8.26 20.01 8.50
C PRO A 106 8.17 20.08 10.04
N PRO A 107 8.29 18.94 10.74
CA PRO A 107 8.20 18.88 12.21
C PRO A 107 9.21 19.80 12.90
N ARG A 108 10.41 19.94 12.33
CA ARG A 108 11.45 20.85 12.81
C ARG A 108 11.01 22.32 12.78
N GLY A 109 10.41 22.75 11.67
CA GLY A 109 9.87 24.11 11.56
C GLY A 109 8.71 24.36 12.53
N MET A 110 7.88 23.34 12.79
CA MET A 110 6.85 23.43 13.82
C MET A 110 7.46 23.57 15.22
N ALA A 111 8.54 22.85 15.52
CA ALA A 111 9.23 22.93 16.81
C ALA A 111 9.80 24.33 17.07
N GLU A 112 10.38 24.96 16.04
CA GLU A 112 10.88 26.34 16.11
C GLU A 112 9.74 27.34 16.37
N GLN A 113 8.62 27.21 15.67
CA GLN A 113 7.44 28.06 15.87
C GLN A 113 6.81 27.87 17.25
N VAL A 114 6.74 26.63 17.75
CA VAL A 114 6.25 26.34 19.10
C VAL A 114 7.15 26.99 20.15
N ARG A 115 8.48 26.93 19.99
CA ARG A 115 9.44 27.61 20.88
C ARG A 115 9.26 29.12 20.86
N ALA A 116 9.12 29.71 19.68
CA ALA A 116 8.95 31.14 19.50
C ALA A 116 7.64 31.65 20.12
N HIS A 117 6.54 30.92 19.94
CA HIS A 117 5.21 31.33 20.41
C HIS A 117 4.99 31.08 21.91
N SER A 118 5.65 30.07 22.50
CA SER A 118 5.40 29.65 23.89
C SER A 118 6.46 30.15 24.89
N GLY A 119 7.34 31.07 24.47
CA GLY A 119 8.41 31.62 25.30
C GLY A 119 9.46 30.60 25.75
N GLY A 120 9.81 29.64 24.89
CA GLY A 120 10.91 28.69 25.09
C GLY A 120 10.62 27.56 26.08
N THR A 121 10.34 27.86 27.36
CA THR A 121 10.32 26.85 28.43
C THR A 121 9.07 25.95 28.40
N SER A 122 7.88 26.52 28.17
CA SER A 122 6.63 25.74 28.09
C SER A 122 6.48 24.98 26.77
N GLY A 123 7.18 25.43 25.73
CA GLY A 123 7.18 24.82 24.39
C GLY A 123 8.16 23.66 24.21
N GLU A 124 9.18 23.57 25.07
CA GLU A 124 10.33 22.68 24.89
C GLU A 124 9.95 21.18 24.82
N PRO A 125 9.06 20.64 25.68
CA PRO A 125 8.71 19.21 25.60
C PRO A 125 8.05 18.83 24.28
N LEU A 126 7.15 19.68 23.77
CA LEU A 126 6.49 19.47 22.49
C LEU A 126 7.47 19.63 21.32
N ALA A 127 8.37 20.61 21.40
CA ALA A 127 9.40 20.82 20.40
C ALA A 127 10.38 19.63 20.31
N GLN A 128 10.78 19.07 21.46
CA GLN A 128 11.63 17.88 21.49
C GLN A 128 10.93 16.65 20.92
N TRP A 129 9.65 16.46 21.24
CA TRP A 129 8.86 15.38 20.66
C TRP A 129 8.72 15.51 19.14
N LEU A 130 8.51 16.71 18.61
CA LEU A 130 8.48 16.97 17.16
C LEU A 130 9.82 16.60 16.48
N LEU A 131 10.95 16.83 17.15
CA LEU A 131 12.27 16.42 16.65
C LEU A 131 12.48 14.91 16.74
N GLN A 132 11.99 14.24 17.79
CA GLN A 132 12.01 12.78 17.89
C GLN A 132 11.14 12.13 16.82
N LEU A 133 9.98 12.72 16.55
CA LEU A 133 9.12 12.36 15.44
C LEU A 133 9.88 12.51 14.11
N GLU A 134 10.56 13.63 13.84
CA GLU A 134 11.38 13.72 12.62
C GLU A 134 12.44 12.60 12.52
N LYS A 135 13.17 12.32 13.60
CA LYS A 135 14.20 11.26 13.63
C LYS A 135 13.63 9.87 13.38
N ALA A 136 12.49 9.55 13.99
CA ALA A 136 11.86 8.25 13.83
C ALA A 136 11.34 8.00 12.40
N ARG A 137 11.03 9.06 11.64
CA ARG A 137 10.65 8.93 10.22
C ARG A 137 11.80 8.43 9.34
N TYR A 138 13.04 8.82 9.68
CA TYR A 138 14.25 8.45 8.96
C TYR A 138 14.96 7.22 9.58
N ALA A 139 14.35 6.58 10.57
CA ALA A 139 14.88 5.36 11.18
C ALA A 139 14.66 4.14 10.26
N GLN A 140 15.39 3.05 10.52
CA GLN A 140 15.31 1.82 9.73
C GLN A 140 13.95 1.11 9.83
N HIS A 141 13.22 1.31 10.94
CA HIS A 141 11.89 0.74 11.20
C HIS A 141 10.93 1.81 11.79
N PRO A 142 10.41 2.73 10.96
CA PRO A 142 9.54 3.83 11.41
C PRO A 142 8.21 3.35 12.02
N GLU A 143 7.71 2.19 11.60
CA GLU A 143 6.49 1.55 12.08
C GLU A 143 6.55 1.15 13.56
N ALA A 144 7.72 0.73 14.05
CA ALA A 144 7.90 0.31 15.43
C ALA A 144 7.89 1.48 16.42
N ALA A 145 8.29 2.67 15.98
CA ALA A 145 8.41 3.87 16.82
C ALA A 145 7.07 4.61 17.00
N LEU A 146 6.13 4.46 16.06
CA LEU A 146 4.84 5.17 16.06
C LEU A 146 3.99 4.98 17.32
N PRO A 147 3.76 3.74 17.81
CA PRO A 147 2.92 3.53 19.00
C PRO A 147 3.52 4.13 20.27
N GLN A 148 4.85 4.24 20.34
CA GLN A 148 5.54 4.89 21.45
C GLN A 148 5.37 6.41 21.38
N LEU A 149 5.62 7.00 20.21
CA LEU A 149 5.44 8.44 19.98
C LEU A 149 4.01 8.92 20.23
N GLN A 150 3.00 8.11 19.88
CA GLN A 150 1.61 8.40 20.20
C GLN A 150 1.38 8.45 21.72
N ARG A 151 1.84 7.44 22.46
CA ARG A 151 1.74 7.42 23.93
C ARG A 151 2.43 8.61 24.58
N ASP A 152 3.60 8.98 24.07
CA ASP A 152 4.34 10.13 24.57
C ASP A 152 3.60 11.45 24.31
N LEU A 153 2.94 11.61 23.16
CA LEU A 153 2.11 12.79 22.86
C LEU A 153 1.00 13.01 23.89
N HIS A 154 0.35 11.95 24.37
CA HIS A 154 -0.68 12.03 25.40
C HIS A 154 -0.14 12.48 26.76
N ARG A 155 1.16 12.30 27.02
CA ARG A 155 1.83 12.65 28.27
C ARG A 155 2.49 14.03 28.25
N ILE A 156 2.65 14.63 27.07
CA ILE A 156 3.29 15.94 26.92
C ILE A 156 2.37 17.03 27.48
N ALA A 157 2.96 17.88 28.33
CA ALA A 157 2.34 19.13 28.75
C ALA A 157 2.28 20.06 27.53
N TRP A 158 1.06 20.46 27.15
CA TRP A 158 0.87 21.38 26.05
C TRP A 158 1.25 22.79 26.50
N PRO A 159 1.92 23.58 25.63
CA PRO A 159 2.28 24.95 25.97
C PRO A 159 1.01 25.77 26.20
N ALA A 160 0.97 26.53 27.29
CA ALA A 160 -0.09 27.51 27.51
C ALA A 160 0.15 28.73 26.62
N THR A 161 -0.93 29.30 26.08
CA THR A 161 -0.89 30.58 25.38
C THR A 161 -0.38 31.64 26.35
N GLN A 162 0.76 32.27 26.05
CA GLN A 162 1.19 33.43 26.83
C GLN A 162 0.25 34.58 26.46
N ALA A 163 -0.72 34.85 27.33
CA ALA A 163 -1.47 36.09 27.26
C ALA A 163 -0.48 37.21 27.63
N THR A 164 0.03 37.90 26.61
CA THR A 164 0.61 39.24 26.76
C THR A 164 -0.45 40.21 27.21
#